data_AF-A0A7S3I1B3-F1
#
_entry.id   AF-A0A7S3I1B3-F1
#
_cell.length_a   1.000
_cell.length_b   1.000
_cell.length_c   1.000
_cell.angle_alpha   90.00
_cell.angle_beta   90.00
_cell.angle_gamma   90.00
#
_symmetry.space_group_name_H-M   'P 1'
#
loop_
_entity.id
_entity.type
_entity.pdbx_description
1 polymer ?
#
loop_
_entity_poly.entity_id
_entity_poly.type
_entity_poly.pdbx_seq_one_letter_code
_entity_poly.pdbx_strand_id
1 'polypeptide(L)'
;MSARITGKATAETARAAAPRELFAATKMDGSVLPRAPESAFRKRPVRLSYDKNEFWMYRLPSENHFLLQNFDKNDLFGKRHGIDHAPQYKSQMDIDSRLLLGLVGITFVMLLSDFPRNAKMLNLRQ
;
A
#
# COMPACT_ATOMS: atom_id res chain seq x y z
N MET A 1 21.23 49.26 -3.11
CA MET A 1 20.40 48.08 -2.74
C MET A 1 19.13 48.06 -3.60
N SER A 2 19.12 47.40 -4.77
CA SER A 2 17.86 47.13 -5.50
C SER A 2 18.08 46.10 -6.61
N ALA A 3 18.09 44.80 -6.25
CA ALA A 3 18.14 43.72 -7.24
C ALA A 3 17.48 42.41 -6.73
N ARG A 4 16.70 42.47 -5.62
CA ARG A 4 16.18 41.26 -4.94
C ARG A 4 14.67 41.06 -5.06
N ILE A 5 13.94 41.95 -5.75
CA ILE A 5 12.47 41.92 -5.79
C ILE A 5 11.93 41.29 -7.09
N THR A 6 12.67 41.34 -8.20
CA THR A 6 12.22 40.85 -9.51
C THR A 6 12.19 39.32 -9.66
N GLY A 7 12.96 38.56 -8.86
CA GLY A 7 13.02 37.10 -8.95
C GLY A 7 11.86 36.35 -8.30
N LYS A 8 11.08 36.98 -7.41
CA LYS A 8 9.96 36.32 -6.72
C LYS A 8 8.69 36.31 -7.59
N ALA A 9 8.41 37.38 -8.32
CA ALA A 9 7.23 37.50 -9.18
C ALA A 9 7.26 36.54 -10.39
N THR A 10 8.45 36.23 -10.92
CA THR A 10 8.62 35.26 -12.02
C THR A 10 8.49 33.80 -11.55
N ALA A 11 8.86 33.50 -10.30
CA ALA A 11 8.72 32.17 -9.73
C ALA A 11 7.26 31.83 -9.35
N GLU A 12 6.48 32.81 -8.89
CA GLU A 12 5.05 32.62 -8.59
C GLU A 12 4.20 32.46 -9.86
N THR A 13 4.51 33.21 -10.93
CA THR A 13 3.84 33.06 -12.23
C THR A 13 4.15 31.72 -12.90
N ALA A 14 5.38 31.20 -12.77
CA ALA A 14 5.73 29.86 -13.24
C ALA A 14 5.02 28.73 -12.44
N ARG A 15 4.87 28.88 -11.11
CA ARG A 15 4.13 27.92 -10.27
C ARG A 15 2.61 27.95 -10.51
N ALA A 16 2.05 29.09 -10.85
CA ALA A 16 0.62 29.21 -11.18
C ALA A 16 0.28 28.70 -12.60
N ALA A 17 1.26 28.66 -13.52
CA ALA A 17 1.08 28.13 -14.87
C ALA A 17 1.11 26.59 -14.92
N ALA A 18 1.94 25.95 -14.07
CA ALA A 18 2.09 24.49 -14.02
C ALA A 18 0.79 23.68 -13.89
N PRO A 19 -0.18 24.03 -13.00
CA PRO A 19 -1.42 23.26 -12.90
C PRO A 19 -2.32 23.43 -14.12
N ARG A 20 -2.29 24.58 -14.82
CA ARG A 20 -3.11 24.82 -16.02
C ARG A 20 -2.65 23.99 -17.22
N GLU A 21 -1.36 23.70 -17.33
CA GLU A 21 -0.83 22.85 -18.42
C GLU A 21 -1.10 21.36 -18.20
N LEU A 22 -1.16 20.90 -16.94
CA LEU A 22 -1.57 19.53 -16.58
C LEU A 22 -3.00 19.21 -17.03
N PHE A 23 -3.93 20.18 -16.93
CA PHE A 23 -5.30 20.03 -17.43
C PHE A 23 -5.43 20.16 -18.95
N ALA A 24 -4.47 20.81 -19.62
CA ALA A 24 -4.42 20.85 -21.08
C ALA A 24 -3.89 19.51 -21.65
N ALA A 25 -2.92 18.89 -20.99
CA ALA A 25 -2.35 17.60 -21.37
C ALA A 25 -3.29 16.39 -21.14
N THR A 26 -4.35 16.55 -20.34
CA THR A 26 -5.35 15.49 -20.06
C THR A 26 -6.56 15.53 -21.00
N LYS A 27 -6.63 16.47 -21.94
CA LYS A 27 -7.66 16.47 -23.00
C LYS A 27 -7.35 15.34 -23.99
N MET A 28 -7.82 14.14 -23.68
CA MET A 28 -7.90 13.04 -24.64
C MET A 28 -8.78 13.48 -25.81
N ASP A 29 -8.20 13.57 -27.00
CA ASP A 29 -8.94 13.90 -28.20
C ASP A 29 -9.90 12.75 -28.56
N GLY A 30 -11.20 13.05 -28.62
CA GLY A 30 -12.25 12.08 -28.91
C GLY A 30 -12.18 11.49 -30.32
N SER A 31 -11.25 11.96 -31.15
CA SER A 31 -10.94 11.43 -32.48
C SER A 31 -10.39 10.00 -32.48
N VAL A 32 -9.81 9.55 -31.35
CA VAL A 32 -9.25 8.19 -31.19
C VAL A 32 -10.31 7.19 -30.72
N LEU A 33 -11.46 7.67 -30.25
CA LEU A 33 -12.55 6.78 -29.84
C LEU A 33 -13.24 6.18 -31.08
N PRO A 34 -13.58 4.89 -31.05
CA PRO A 34 -14.36 4.29 -32.13
C PRO A 34 -15.68 5.05 -32.27
N ARG A 35 -15.92 5.63 -33.45
CA ARG A 35 -17.18 6.30 -33.75
C ARG A 35 -18.32 5.32 -33.55
N ALA A 36 -19.35 5.75 -32.81
CA ALA A 36 -20.57 4.98 -32.68
C ALA A 36 -21.10 4.61 -34.08
N PRO A 37 -21.58 3.38 -34.29
CA PRO A 37 -22.09 2.97 -35.59
C PRO A 37 -23.24 3.90 -36.01
N GLU A 38 -23.24 4.33 -37.27
CA GLU A 38 -24.23 5.27 -37.84
C GLU A 38 -25.69 4.78 -37.73
N SER A 39 -25.91 3.51 -37.36
CA SER A 39 -27.23 2.93 -37.17
C SER A 39 -27.23 1.88 -36.06
N ALA A 40 -28.01 2.12 -35.02
CA ALA A 40 -28.35 1.10 -34.01
C ALA A 40 -29.21 -0.05 -34.57
N PHE A 41 -29.71 0.09 -35.80
CA PHE A 41 -30.65 -0.82 -36.44
C PHE A 41 -30.03 -1.70 -37.54
N ARG A 42 -28.74 -1.51 -37.87
CA ARG A 42 -27.98 -2.47 -38.68
C ARG A 42 -27.59 -3.70 -37.84
N LYS A 43 -28.61 -4.37 -37.30
CA LYS A 43 -28.45 -5.70 -36.70
C LYS A 43 -28.25 -6.69 -37.85
N ARG A 44 -27.00 -7.05 -38.14
CA ARG A 44 -26.75 -8.22 -39.00
C ARG A 44 -27.20 -9.45 -38.22
N PRO A 45 -27.99 -10.37 -38.80
CA PRO A 45 -28.28 -11.63 -38.14
C PRO A 45 -26.98 -12.41 -38.01
N VAL A 46 -26.44 -12.45 -36.78
CA VAL A 46 -25.30 -13.32 -36.45
C VAL A 46 -25.89 -14.68 -36.15
N ARG A 47 -25.67 -15.64 -37.05
CA ARG A 47 -26.02 -17.03 -36.79
C ARG A 47 -25.03 -17.55 -35.73
N LEU A 48 -25.49 -17.63 -34.49
CA LEU A 48 -24.77 -18.31 -33.42
C LEU A 48 -24.82 -19.83 -33.72
N SER A 49 -23.80 -20.34 -34.40
CA SER A 49 -23.60 -21.78 -34.54
C SER A 49 -22.91 -22.29 -33.28
N TYR A 50 -23.63 -23.06 -32.48
CA TYR A 50 -23.05 -23.83 -31.39
C TYR A 50 -22.31 -25.01 -32.00
N ASP A 51 -20.99 -24.95 -32.08
CA ASP A 51 -20.19 -26.12 -32.43
C ASP A 51 -20.07 -27.01 -31.19
N LYS A 52 -20.69 -28.20 -31.24
CA LYS A 52 -20.69 -29.17 -30.14
C LYS A 52 -19.30 -29.76 -29.87
N ASN A 53 -18.36 -29.58 -30.78
CA ASN A 53 -16.97 -30.02 -30.63
C ASN A 53 -16.08 -28.90 -30.07
N GLU A 54 -16.59 -27.67 -29.99
CA GLU A 54 -15.88 -26.53 -29.44
C GLU A 54 -16.08 -26.50 -27.93
N PHE A 55 -15.43 -27.43 -27.24
CA PHE A 55 -15.35 -27.41 -25.78
C PHE A 55 -14.37 -26.32 -25.37
N TRP A 56 -14.86 -25.10 -25.22
CA TRP A 56 -14.19 -24.08 -24.42
C TRP A 56 -14.26 -24.55 -22.97
N MET A 57 -13.35 -25.45 -22.59
CA MET A 57 -13.13 -25.80 -21.20
C MET A 57 -12.58 -24.56 -20.52
N TYR A 58 -13.46 -23.72 -19.99
CA TYR A 58 -13.09 -22.69 -19.03
C TYR A 58 -12.43 -23.44 -17.87
N ARG A 59 -11.11 -23.34 -17.78
CA ARG A 59 -10.40 -23.78 -16.58
C ARG A 59 -10.98 -22.94 -15.46
N LEU A 60 -11.78 -23.57 -14.60
CA LEU A 60 -12.22 -22.91 -13.38
C LEU A 60 -10.96 -22.37 -12.69
N PRO A 61 -10.92 -21.07 -12.36
CA PRO A 61 -9.85 -20.52 -11.54
C PRO A 61 -9.66 -21.41 -10.32
N SER A 62 -8.43 -21.53 -9.83
CA SER A 62 -8.20 -22.22 -8.56
C SER A 62 -9.17 -21.67 -7.51
N GLU A 63 -9.68 -22.52 -6.62
CA GLU A 63 -10.67 -22.13 -5.60
C GLU A 63 -10.28 -20.84 -4.87
N ASN A 64 -8.98 -20.66 -4.61
CA ASN A 64 -8.43 -19.44 -4.03
C ASN A 64 -8.67 -18.21 -4.90
N HIS A 65 -8.46 -18.30 -6.22
CA HIS A 65 -8.69 -17.18 -7.14
C HIS A 65 -10.19 -16.92 -7.35
N PHE A 66 -11.04 -17.96 -7.30
CA PHE A 66 -12.49 -17.79 -7.37
C PHE A 66 -13.05 -17.07 -6.13
N LEU A 67 -12.64 -17.49 -4.93
CA LEU A 67 -13.15 -16.95 -3.67
C LEU A 67 -12.57 -15.57 -3.32
N LEU A 68 -11.29 -15.34 -3.62
CA LEU A 68 -10.60 -14.13 -3.20
C LEU A 68 -10.48 -13.10 -4.34
N GLN A 69 -10.80 -13.48 -5.59
CA GLN A 69 -10.73 -12.63 -6.78
C GLN A 69 -9.39 -11.90 -6.89
N ASN A 70 -9.34 -10.65 -6.39
CA ASN A 70 -8.19 -9.75 -6.42
C ASN A 70 -7.39 -9.71 -5.10
N PHE A 71 -7.89 -10.35 -4.04
CA PHE A 71 -7.21 -10.38 -2.75
C PHE A 71 -6.18 -11.50 -2.72
N ASP A 72 -4.92 -11.16 -2.41
CA ASP A 72 -3.89 -12.16 -2.22
C ASP A 72 -4.17 -12.93 -0.92
N LYS A 73 -4.41 -14.23 -1.06
CA LYS A 73 -4.59 -15.17 0.06
C LYS A 73 -3.46 -15.06 1.07
N ASN A 74 -2.24 -14.86 0.61
CA ASN A 74 -1.07 -14.77 1.47
C ASN A 74 -1.05 -13.49 2.29
N ASP A 75 -1.66 -12.41 1.79
CA ASP A 75 -1.79 -11.15 2.50
C ASP A 75 -2.88 -11.24 3.59
N LEU A 76 -4.01 -11.89 3.30
CA LEU A 76 -5.07 -12.07 4.29
C LEU A 76 -4.72 -13.08 5.39
N PHE A 77 -4.19 -14.24 5.03
CA PHE A 77 -4.09 -15.37 5.95
C PHE A 77 -2.65 -15.67 6.38
N GLY A 78 -1.66 -14.99 5.81
CA GLY A 78 -0.26 -15.32 6.01
C GLY A 78 0.18 -16.55 5.21
N LYS A 79 1.48 -16.83 5.21
CA LYS A 79 2.06 -17.96 4.45
C LYS A 79 2.02 -19.24 5.28
N ARG A 80 1.70 -20.37 4.63
CA ARG A 80 1.51 -21.68 5.29
C ARG A 80 2.80 -22.34 5.85
N HIS A 81 3.92 -21.62 5.90
CA HIS A 81 5.21 -22.11 6.42
C HIS A 81 5.87 -21.17 7.44
N GLY A 82 5.07 -20.47 8.26
CA GLY A 82 5.52 -19.96 9.56
C GLY A 82 6.45 -18.75 9.54
N ILE A 83 6.73 -18.15 8.38
CA ILE A 83 7.55 -16.93 8.30
C ILE A 83 6.69 -15.66 8.37
N ASP A 84 5.45 -15.73 7.88
CA ASP A 84 4.53 -14.58 7.83
C ASP A 84 3.19 -14.95 8.44
N HIS A 85 2.96 -14.55 9.70
CA HIS A 85 1.63 -14.61 10.33
C HIS A 85 0.65 -13.65 9.65
N ALA A 86 -0.64 -13.94 9.76
CA ALA A 86 -1.68 -13.01 9.33
C ALA A 86 -1.49 -11.62 10.00
N PRO A 87 -1.80 -10.52 9.31
CA PRO A 87 -1.47 -9.16 9.75
C PRO A 87 -2.00 -8.82 11.15
N GLN A 88 -3.15 -9.38 11.53
CA GLN A 88 -3.73 -9.23 12.86
C GLN A 88 -2.89 -9.84 14.00
N TYR A 89 -2.22 -10.97 13.75
CA TYR A 89 -1.35 -11.60 14.75
C TYR A 89 0.01 -10.90 14.79
N LYS A 90 0.49 -10.42 13.64
CA LYS A 90 1.73 -9.63 13.58
C LYS A 90 1.61 -8.36 14.40
N SER A 91 0.52 -7.61 14.27
CA SER A 91 0.33 -6.36 15.04
C SER A 91 0.28 -6.61 16.54
N GLN A 92 -0.35 -7.70 16.98
CA GLN A 92 -0.37 -8.11 18.38
C GLN A 92 1.03 -8.45 18.91
N MET A 93 1.78 -9.30 18.18
CA MET A 93 3.15 -9.66 18.56
C MET A 93 4.10 -8.46 18.57
N ASP A 94 3.93 -7.51 17.64
CA ASP A 94 4.73 -6.29 17.58
C ASP A 94 4.48 -5.39 18.80
N ILE A 95 3.22 -5.24 19.20
CA ILE A 95 2.83 -4.47 20.40
C ILE A 95 3.39 -5.14 21.65
N ASP A 96 3.22 -6.46 21.80
CA ASP A 96 3.74 -7.22 22.95
C ASP A 96 5.26 -7.11 23.05
N SER A 97 5.97 -7.23 21.93
CA SER A 97 7.44 -7.11 21.88
C SER A 97 7.91 -5.71 22.29
N ARG A 98 7.24 -4.66 21.81
CA ARG A 98 7.56 -3.27 22.18
C ARG A 98 7.25 -2.97 23.64
N LEU A 99 6.14 -3.49 24.17
CA LEU A 99 5.78 -3.34 25.58
C LEU A 99 6.81 -4.03 26.48
N LEU A 100 7.23 -5.24 26.12
CA LEU A 100 8.22 -6.00 26.89
C LEU A 100 9.58 -5.30 26.88
N LEU A 101 9.99 -4.76 25.73
CA LEU A 101 11.22 -3.99 25.60
C LEU A 101 11.16 -2.67 26.38
N GLY A 102 10.00 -2.00 26.40
CA GLY A 102 9.76 -0.82 27.24
C GLY A 102 9.84 -1.13 28.74
N LEU A 103 9.25 -2.24 29.18
CA LEU A 103 9.29 -2.68 30.58
C LEU A 103 10.71 -3.03 31.02
N VAL A 104 11.48 -3.72 30.17
CA VAL A 104 12.91 -3.99 30.40
C VAL A 104 13.69 -2.68 30.50
N GLY A 105 13.42 -1.71 29.62
CA GLY A 105 14.05 -0.38 29.68
C GLY A 105 13.78 0.34 31.00
N ILE A 106 12.53 0.38 31.46
CA ILE A 106 12.14 1.04 32.71
C ILE A 106 12.79 0.37 33.92
N THR A 107 12.73 -0.96 33.98
CA THR A 107 13.33 -1.72 35.10
C THR A 107 14.85 -1.56 35.14
N PHE A 108 15.52 -1.52 33.99
CA PHE A 108 16.96 -1.25 33.91
C PHE A 108 17.32 0.16 34.41
N VAL A 109 16.53 1.18 34.06
CA VAL A 109 16.73 2.55 34.56
C VAL A 109 16.53 2.63 36.07
N MET A 110 15.49 1.98 36.60
CA MET A 110 15.26 1.91 38.05
C MET A 110 16.44 1.24 38.76
N LEU A 111 16.91 0.09 38.25
CA LEU A 111 18.05 -0.61 38.81
C LEU A 111 19.31 0.27 38.85
N LEU A 112 19.63 0.95 37.73
CA LEU A 112 20.77 1.88 37.68
C LEU A 112 20.62 3.05 38.64
N SER A 113 19.39 3.52 38.89
CA SER A 113 19.14 4.61 39.83
C SER A 113 19.28 4.21 41.29
N ASP A 114 18.96 2.95 41.63
CA ASP A 114 18.99 2.44 43.00
C ASP A 114 20.34 1.84 43.38
N PHE A 115 21.11 1.31 42.42
CA PHE A 115 22.42 0.71 42.67
C PHE A 115 23.40 1.63 43.41
N PRO A 116 23.64 2.90 42.98
CA PRO A 116 24.56 3.79 43.68
C PRO A 116 24.03 4.26 45.05
N ARG A 117 22.70 4.25 45.24
CA ARG A 117 22.07 4.68 46.51
C ARG A 117 22.18 3.61 47.59
N ASN A 118 22.16 2.33 47.22
CA ASN A 118 22.10 1.21 48.15
C ASN A 118 23.40 0.39 48.23
N ALA A 119 24.42 0.72 47.45
CA ALA A 119 25.71 0.05 47.48
C ALA A 119 26.52 0.42 48.74
N LYS A 120 26.22 -0.21 49.88
CA LYS A 120 27.18 -0.31 50.99
C LYS A 120 28.20 -1.39 50.65
N MET A 121 29.36 -0.98 50.15
CA MET A 121 30.50 -1.89 50.04
C MET A 121 31.05 -2.16 51.44
N LEU A 122 30.77 -3.36 51.97
CA LEU A 122 31.42 -3.88 53.16
C LEU A 122 32.80 -4.39 52.75
N ASN A 123 33.84 -3.69 53.21
CA ASN A 123 35.22 -4.10 52.96
C ASN A 123 35.64 -5.16 54.01
N LEU A 124 36.39 -6.19 53.59
CA LEU A 124 36.86 -7.34 54.38
C LEU A 124 37.77 -7.01 55.59
N ARG A 125 37.93 -5.73 55.96
CA ARG A 125 38.84 -5.24 57.01
C ARG A 125 38.12 -4.57 58.19
N GLN A 126 36.80 -4.69 58.30
CA GLN A 126 36.06 -4.41 59.53
C GLN A 126 35.79 -5.69 60.30
#